data_AF-A0A1B4XYJ4-F1
#
_entry.id   AF-A0A1B4XYJ4-F1
#
_cell.length_a   1.000
_cell.length_b   1.000
_cell.length_c   1.000
_cell.angle_alpha   90.00
_cell.angle_beta   90.00
_cell.angle_gamma   90.00
#
_symmetry.space_group_name_H-M   'P 1'
#
loop_
_entity.id
_entity.type
_entity.pdbx_description
1 polymer ?
#
loop_
_entity_poly.entity_id
_entity_poly.type
_entity_poly.pdbx_seq_one_letter_code
_entity_poly.pdbx_strand_id
1 'polypeptide(L)'
;MDAMHTQVVTAKLICATLKSHYLMIVKSNQAKILARITALPWAEVPAAATDDSRGHGRVETRTLQIITAARGIGFPYAKQIIRITRERLITATDQRSVEVVYAICSLPFEHARPTAIMTWMRQHWGIENSLHWIRDVTFDEDRQRAHTGNGAQVLATLRNTAINLHRLNGADNIAEACRITALTANRRLDLLNPQFPSSQAC
;
A
#
# COMPACT_ATOMS: atom_id res chain seq x y z
N MET A 1 -0.74 -3.36 3.59
CA MET A 1 -2.02 -2.99 4.23
C MET A 1 -2.12 -1.48 4.16
N ASP A 2 -3.23 -0.95 3.63
CA ASP A 2 -3.47 0.50 3.61
C ASP A 2 -3.41 1.07 5.04
N ALA A 3 -2.90 2.30 5.16
CA ALA A 3 -2.56 2.96 6.42
C ALA A 3 -3.72 3.07 7.41
N MET A 4 -4.97 2.98 6.96
CA MET A 4 -6.15 2.92 7.83
C MET A 4 -6.17 1.68 8.74
N HIS A 5 -5.41 0.63 8.40
CA HIS A 5 -5.38 -0.65 9.10
C HIS A 5 -4.21 -0.86 10.06
N THR A 6 -3.33 0.13 10.24
CA THR A 6 -2.28 0.08 11.28
C THR A 6 -2.92 0.29 12.64
N GLN A 7 -3.70 -0.68 13.09
CA GLN A 7 -4.43 -0.67 14.35
C GLN A 7 -4.01 -1.88 15.19
N VAL A 8 -3.96 -1.67 16.52
CA VAL A 8 -3.63 -2.71 17.50
C VAL A 8 -4.56 -3.92 17.36
N VAL A 9 -5.86 -3.69 17.14
CA VAL A 9 -6.86 -4.75 16.98
C VAL A 9 -6.56 -5.59 15.74
N THR A 10 -6.29 -4.94 14.61
CA THR A 10 -5.93 -5.61 13.35
C THR A 10 -4.64 -6.43 13.47
N ALA A 11 -3.60 -5.86 14.10
CA ALA A 11 -2.35 -6.58 14.35
C ALA A 11 -2.56 -7.82 15.23
N LYS A 12 -3.39 -7.72 16.27
CA LYS A 12 -3.76 -8.86 17.13
C LYS A 12 -4.56 -9.90 16.36
N LEU A 13 -5.55 -9.50 15.55
CA LEU A 13 -6.32 -10.42 14.73
C LEU A 13 -5.41 -11.23 13.79
N ILE A 14 -4.54 -10.54 13.05
CA ILE A 14 -3.62 -11.16 12.08
C ILE A 14 -2.71 -12.18 12.79
N CYS A 15 -2.03 -11.78 13.86
CA CYS A 15 -1.02 -12.64 14.49
C CYS A 15 -1.63 -13.71 15.41
N ALA A 16 -2.63 -13.34 16.23
CA ALA A 16 -3.17 -14.24 17.23
C ALA A 16 -4.23 -15.19 16.64
N THR A 17 -5.07 -14.71 15.74
CA THR A 17 -6.22 -15.48 15.21
C THR A 17 -5.89 -16.11 13.87
N LEU A 18 -5.46 -15.30 12.90
CA LEU A 18 -5.15 -15.79 11.54
C LEU A 18 -3.78 -16.47 11.44
N LYS A 19 -3.00 -16.47 12.54
CA LYS A 19 -1.64 -17.04 12.61
C LYS A 19 -0.73 -16.56 11.46
N SER A 20 -0.91 -15.30 11.07
CA SER A 20 -0.21 -14.68 9.96
C SER A 20 0.63 -13.48 10.43
N HIS A 21 1.31 -12.85 9.48
CA HIS A 21 2.24 -11.76 9.73
C HIS A 21 1.85 -10.50 8.97
N TYR A 22 2.28 -9.36 9.47
CA TYR A 22 2.02 -8.07 8.86
C TYR A 22 3.31 -7.29 8.59
N LEU A 23 3.22 -6.46 7.56
CA LEU A 23 4.05 -5.29 7.32
C LEU A 23 3.10 -4.10 7.14
N MET A 24 3.13 -3.15 8.08
CA MET A 24 2.17 -2.06 8.17
C MET A 24 2.86 -0.70 8.14
N ILE A 25 2.38 0.20 7.29
CA ILE A 25 2.86 1.58 7.22
C ILE A 25 2.29 2.37 8.40
N VAL A 26 3.14 3.09 9.12
CA VAL A 26 2.73 3.97 10.21
C VAL A 26 2.57 5.39 9.67
N LYS A 27 1.35 5.93 9.71
CA LYS A 27 1.04 7.32 9.34
C LYS A 27 0.59 8.12 10.59
N SER A 28 0.14 9.35 10.38
CA SER A 28 -0.32 10.28 11.43
C SER A 28 -1.48 9.76 12.27
N ASN A 29 -2.28 8.83 11.75
CA ASN A 29 -3.35 8.15 12.49
C ASN A 29 -2.86 7.32 13.69
N GLN A 30 -1.55 7.04 13.77
CA GLN A 30 -0.90 6.41 14.92
C GLN A 30 0.14 7.34 15.56
N ALA A 31 -0.26 8.59 15.85
CA ALA A 31 0.64 9.67 16.27
C ALA A 31 1.64 9.30 17.39
N LYS A 32 1.20 8.57 18.43
CA LYS A 32 2.09 8.17 19.55
C LYS A 32 3.19 7.19 19.11
N ILE A 33 2.84 6.24 18.23
CA ILE A 33 3.81 5.27 17.71
C ILE A 33 4.72 5.98 16.70
N LEU A 34 4.14 6.82 15.84
CA LEU A 34 4.90 7.61 14.88
C LEU A 34 5.95 8.49 15.58
N ALA A 35 5.58 9.21 16.64
CA ALA A 35 6.52 10.03 17.41
C ALA A 35 7.67 9.21 18.01
N ARG A 36 7.38 7.99 18.49
CA ARG A 36 8.40 7.09 19.06
C ARG A 36 9.34 6.53 18.01
N ILE A 37 8.81 6.09 16.85
CA ILE A 37 9.66 5.53 15.79
C ILE A 37 10.47 6.63 15.10
N THR A 38 9.96 7.85 14.98
CA THR A 38 10.72 8.98 14.41
C THR A 38 11.89 9.40 15.30
N ALA A 39 11.75 9.24 16.63
CA ALA A 39 12.78 9.59 17.61
C ALA A 39 13.90 8.54 17.76
N LEU A 40 13.84 7.42 17.04
CA LEU A 40 14.90 6.41 17.05
C LEU A 40 16.18 6.97 16.40
N PRO A 41 17.37 6.45 16.75
CA PRO A 41 18.67 6.99 16.31
C PRO A 41 19.00 6.60 14.86
N TRP A 42 18.14 6.96 13.92
CA TRP A 42 18.25 6.53 12.52
C TRP A 42 19.50 7.05 11.79
N ALA A 43 20.15 8.09 12.31
CA ALA A 43 21.41 8.59 11.77
C ALA A 43 22.56 7.58 11.98
N GLU A 44 22.47 6.74 13.01
CA GLU A 44 23.48 5.73 13.37
C GLU A 44 23.19 4.36 12.74
N VAL A 45 22.01 4.19 12.16
CA VAL A 45 21.59 2.91 11.56
C VAL A 45 22.10 2.84 10.13
N PRO A 46 22.86 1.81 9.72
CA PRO A 46 23.31 1.69 8.34
C PRO A 46 22.14 1.37 7.39
N ALA A 47 22.29 1.74 6.12
CA ALA A 47 21.39 1.30 5.07
C ALA A 47 21.44 -0.23 4.95
N ALA A 48 20.29 -0.88 5.07
CA ALA A 48 20.17 -2.34 4.99
C ALA A 48 19.85 -2.80 3.56
N ALA A 49 19.25 -1.95 2.73
CA ALA A 49 19.03 -2.16 1.31
C ALA A 49 18.81 -0.83 0.59
N THR A 50 19.15 -0.78 -0.69
CA THR A 50 18.88 0.35 -1.59
C THR A 50 18.24 -0.17 -2.88
N ASP A 51 17.26 0.57 -3.42
CA ASP A 51 16.61 0.31 -4.71
C ASP A 51 16.60 1.58 -5.54
N ASP A 52 17.19 1.52 -6.72
CA ASP A 52 17.27 2.63 -7.67
C ASP A 52 16.37 2.36 -8.89
N SER A 53 15.65 3.38 -9.32
CA SER A 53 14.78 3.30 -10.49
C SER A 53 14.87 4.57 -11.32
N ARG A 54 14.89 4.40 -12.64
CA ARG A 54 14.90 5.51 -13.61
C ARG A 54 13.84 5.25 -14.68
N GLY A 55 13.00 6.25 -14.94
CA GLY A 55 11.94 6.15 -15.94
C GLY A 55 11.03 7.36 -15.93
N HIS A 56 10.32 7.59 -17.05
CA HIS A 56 9.35 8.69 -17.20
C HIS A 56 9.90 10.07 -16.78
N GLY A 57 11.16 10.36 -17.11
CA GLY A 57 11.82 11.63 -16.78
C GLY A 57 12.15 11.82 -15.29
N ARG A 58 12.14 10.73 -14.51
CA ARG A 58 12.45 10.74 -13.07
C ARG A 58 13.51 9.71 -12.72
N VAL A 59 14.29 10.04 -11.71
CA VAL A 59 15.18 9.11 -10.98
C VAL A 59 14.66 9.03 -9.55
N GLU A 60 14.44 7.82 -9.04
CA GLU A 60 14.04 7.59 -7.67
C GLU A 60 14.98 6.58 -7.00
N THR A 61 15.54 6.98 -5.87
CA THR A 61 16.37 6.15 -4.98
C THR A 61 15.60 5.90 -3.70
N ARG A 62 15.58 4.65 -3.25
CA ARG A 62 14.93 4.24 -2.00
C ARG A 62 15.95 3.58 -1.10
N THR A 63 16.15 4.15 0.08
CA THR A 63 17.07 3.62 1.07
C THR A 63 16.27 3.09 2.25
N LEU A 64 16.46 1.82 2.58
CA LEU A 64 15.78 1.15 3.68
C LEU A 64 16.76 0.94 4.83
N GLN A 65 16.30 1.30 6.03
CA GLN A 65 16.98 1.04 7.29
C GLN A 65 16.06 0.25 8.22
N ILE A 66 16.65 -0.61 9.04
CA ILE A 66 15.92 -1.48 9.96
C ILE A 66 16.52 -1.37 11.36
N ILE A 67 15.63 -1.26 12.35
CA ILE A 67 15.94 -1.42 13.76
C ILE A 67 15.14 -2.60 14.29
N THR A 68 15.78 -3.54 14.97
CA THR A 68 15.07 -4.60 15.71
C THR A 68 14.23 -3.96 16.82
N ALA A 69 12.94 -4.25 16.83
CA ALA A 69 12.02 -3.67 17.80
C ALA A 69 12.37 -4.17 19.21
N ALA A 70 12.84 -3.27 20.07
CA ALA A 70 13.02 -3.55 21.48
C ALA A 70 11.66 -3.69 22.19
N ARG A 71 11.66 -4.43 23.31
CA ARG A 71 10.53 -4.50 24.22
C ARG A 71 10.23 -3.08 24.70
N GLY A 72 9.15 -2.48 24.22
CA GLY A 72 8.81 -1.11 24.58
C GLY A 72 8.14 -0.29 23.50
N ILE A 73 8.28 -0.60 22.20
CA ILE A 73 7.72 0.23 21.12
C ILE A 73 6.18 0.38 21.17
N GLY A 74 5.51 -0.52 21.90
CA GLY A 74 4.09 -0.40 22.23
C GLY A 74 3.14 -0.81 21.11
N PHE A 75 3.65 -1.51 20.09
CA PHE A 75 2.83 -2.10 19.04
C PHE A 75 2.87 -3.63 19.12
N PRO A 76 1.73 -4.35 19.08
CA PRO A 76 1.67 -5.79 19.26
C PRO A 76 2.54 -6.54 18.26
N TYR A 77 3.28 -7.55 18.73
CA TYR A 77 4.08 -8.45 17.88
C TYR A 77 5.16 -7.79 17.02
N ALA A 78 5.42 -6.49 17.18
CA ALA A 78 6.46 -5.79 16.44
C ALA A 78 7.83 -6.42 16.68
N LYS A 79 8.52 -6.80 15.61
CA LYS A 79 9.88 -7.37 15.63
C LYS A 79 10.88 -6.49 14.90
N GLN A 80 10.45 -5.76 13.87
CA GLN A 80 11.30 -4.83 13.13
C GLN A 80 10.57 -3.49 12.91
N ILE A 81 11.31 -2.40 13.05
CA ILE A 81 10.90 -1.03 12.74
C ILE A 81 11.71 -0.61 11.51
N ILE A 82 11.03 -0.12 10.50
CA ILE A 82 11.59 0.13 9.18
C ILE A 82 11.41 1.62 8.87
N ARG A 83 12.48 2.24 8.37
CA ARG A 83 12.46 3.56 7.74
C ARG A 83 12.84 3.40 6.28
N ILE A 84 12.02 3.95 5.38
CA ILE A 84 12.35 4.05 3.97
C ILE A 84 12.39 5.53 3.60
N THR A 85 13.56 5.98 3.18
CA THR A 85 13.75 7.31 2.59
C THR A 85 13.65 7.17 1.08
N ARG A 86 12.74 7.92 0.46
CA ARG A 86 12.58 8.00 -0.99
C ARG A 86 13.05 9.37 -1.46
N GLU A 87 14.12 9.37 -2.23
CA GLU A 87 14.63 10.56 -2.90
C GLU A 87 14.20 10.49 -4.37
N ARG A 88 13.57 11.55 -4.85
CA ARG A 88 13.11 11.66 -6.24
C ARG A 88 13.71 12.90 -6.87
N LEU A 89 14.30 12.73 -8.04
CA LEU A 89 14.78 13.77 -8.92
C LEU A 89 13.97 13.79 -10.21
N ILE A 90 13.42 14.94 -10.57
CA ILE A 90 12.81 15.18 -11.88
C ILE A 90 13.90 15.66 -12.84
N THR A 91 14.26 14.85 -13.83
CA THR A 91 15.41 15.11 -14.70
C THR A 91 15.23 16.36 -15.57
N ALA A 92 13.99 16.71 -15.93
CA ALA A 92 13.70 17.86 -16.78
C ALA A 92 13.85 19.21 -16.06
N THR A 93 13.65 19.25 -14.74
CA THR A 93 13.59 20.49 -13.95
C THR A 93 14.63 20.54 -12.83
N ASP A 94 15.43 19.47 -12.69
CA ASP A 94 16.34 19.21 -11.56
C ASP A 94 15.69 19.32 -10.17
N GLN A 95 14.35 19.21 -10.11
CA GLN A 95 13.63 19.30 -8.86
C GLN A 95 13.80 18.03 -8.03
N ARG A 96 14.25 18.21 -6.79
CA ARG A 96 14.43 17.13 -5.81
C ARG A 96 13.33 17.14 -4.77
N SER A 97 12.88 15.96 -4.39
CA SER A 97 11.94 15.75 -3.28
C SER A 97 12.38 14.57 -2.45
N VAL A 98 12.22 14.67 -1.13
CA VAL A 98 12.55 13.61 -0.18
C VAL A 98 11.30 13.30 0.62
N GLU A 99 10.97 12.02 0.72
CA GLU A 99 9.86 11.52 1.52
C GLU A 99 10.35 10.40 2.43
N VAL A 100 9.89 10.39 3.68
CA VAL A 100 10.25 9.35 4.65
C VAL A 100 8.99 8.60 5.06
N VAL A 101 9.02 7.30 4.86
CA VAL A 101 7.94 6.38 5.23
C VAL A 101 8.42 5.46 6.33
N TYR A 102 7.58 5.26 7.36
CA TYR A 102 7.86 4.33 8.43
C TYR A 102 6.94 3.12 8.35
N ALA A 103 7.46 1.94 8.71
CA ALA A 103 6.68 0.71 8.78
C ALA A 103 7.09 -0.17 9.97
N ILE A 104 6.19 -1.05 10.39
CA ILE A 104 6.42 -2.05 11.43
C ILE A 104 6.15 -3.43 10.84
N CYS A 105 7.04 -4.37 11.13
CA CYS A 105 6.94 -5.77 10.71
C CYS A 105 6.86 -6.70 11.93
N SER A 106 5.96 -7.68 11.88
CA SER A 106 5.86 -8.73 12.91
C SER A 106 6.84 -9.89 12.71
N LEU A 107 7.44 -9.99 11.52
CA LEU A 107 8.48 -10.99 11.26
C LEU A 107 9.82 -10.48 11.77
N PRO A 108 10.63 -11.35 12.40
CA PRO A 108 12.00 -11.03 12.75
C PRO A 108 12.91 -11.04 11.52
N PHE A 109 14.13 -10.54 11.68
CA PHE A 109 15.06 -10.27 10.57
C PHE A 109 15.36 -11.53 9.72
N GLU A 110 15.46 -12.69 10.37
CA GLU A 110 15.74 -13.98 9.71
C GLU A 110 14.67 -14.37 8.67
N HIS A 111 13.42 -13.96 8.88
CA HIS A 111 12.28 -14.29 8.03
C HIS A 111 11.83 -13.14 7.12
N ALA A 112 12.18 -11.90 7.48
CA ALA A 112 11.89 -10.71 6.68
C ALA A 112 13.17 -9.90 6.51
N ARG A 113 13.98 -10.34 5.53
CA ARG A 113 15.23 -9.69 5.15
C ARG A 113 14.97 -8.34 4.45
N PRO A 114 15.95 -7.41 4.48
CA PRO A 114 15.80 -6.08 3.88
C PRO A 114 15.31 -6.07 2.43
N THR A 115 15.84 -6.96 1.58
CA THR A 115 15.45 -7.05 0.17
C THR A 115 14.00 -7.50 -0.01
N ALA A 116 13.54 -8.49 0.76
CA ALA A 116 12.16 -8.95 0.74
C ALA A 116 11.18 -7.84 1.19
N ILE A 117 11.53 -7.12 2.27
CA ILE A 117 10.75 -5.97 2.74
C ILE A 117 10.65 -4.90 1.65
N MET A 118 11.77 -4.57 0.97
CA MET A 118 11.78 -3.61 -0.13
C MET A 118 10.84 -4.04 -1.27
N THR A 119 10.89 -5.33 -1.66
CA THR A 119 9.99 -5.89 -2.68
C THR A 119 8.52 -5.77 -2.27
N TRP A 120 8.17 -6.17 -1.04
CA TRP A 120 6.78 -6.09 -0.56
C TRP A 120 6.28 -4.65 -0.48
N MET A 121 7.12 -3.71 -0.05
CA MET A 121 6.78 -2.28 -0.02
C MET A 121 6.57 -1.71 -1.42
N ARG A 122 7.40 -2.11 -2.38
CA ARG A 122 7.24 -1.71 -3.79
C ARG A 122 5.94 -2.24 -4.39
N GLN A 123 5.62 -3.51 -4.16
CA GLN A 123 4.35 -4.10 -4.59
C GLN A 123 3.17 -3.38 -3.95
N HIS A 124 3.25 -3.08 -2.66
CA HIS A 124 2.21 -2.36 -1.95
C HIS A 124 1.97 -0.96 -2.54
N TRP A 125 3.04 -0.19 -2.79
CA TRP A 125 2.92 1.11 -3.45
C TRP A 125 2.44 1.00 -4.90
N GLY A 126 2.83 -0.05 -5.63
CA GLY A 126 2.30 -0.31 -6.97
C GLY A 126 0.79 -0.47 -6.95
N ILE A 127 0.27 -1.26 -6.00
CA ILE A 127 -1.17 -1.44 -5.80
C ILE A 127 -1.85 -0.12 -5.41
N GLU A 128 -1.29 0.63 -4.44
CA GLU A 128 -1.85 1.91 -3.99
C GLU A 128 -1.86 2.95 -5.12
N ASN A 129 -0.76 3.10 -5.86
CA ASN A 129 -0.65 4.02 -7.00
C ASN A 129 -1.62 3.64 -8.12
N SER A 130 -1.71 2.36 -8.49
CA SER A 130 -2.64 1.91 -9.53
C SER A 130 -4.09 2.13 -9.09
N LEU A 131 -4.44 1.81 -7.83
CA LEU A 131 -5.79 2.01 -7.31
C LEU A 131 -6.15 3.50 -7.22
N HIS A 132 -5.27 4.35 -6.69
CA HIS A 132 -5.49 5.79 -6.60
C HIS A 132 -5.64 6.42 -7.98
N TRP A 133 -4.74 6.13 -8.91
CA TRP A 133 -4.85 6.67 -10.27
C TRP A 133 -6.16 6.29 -10.95
N ILE A 134 -6.60 5.03 -10.83
CA ILE A 134 -7.89 4.61 -11.36
C ILE A 134 -9.03 5.38 -10.66
N ARG A 135 -8.97 5.52 -9.34
CA ARG A 135 -10.03 6.18 -8.56
C ARG A 135 -10.14 7.68 -8.90
N ASP A 136 -9.01 8.36 -9.00
CA ASP A 136 -8.95 9.80 -9.25
C ASP A 136 -9.29 10.11 -10.71
N VAL A 137 -8.76 9.33 -11.67
CA VAL A 137 -8.92 9.62 -13.11
C VAL A 137 -10.15 8.95 -13.72
N THR A 138 -10.46 7.71 -13.33
CA THR A 138 -11.60 6.97 -13.91
C THR A 138 -12.89 7.23 -13.15
N PHE A 139 -12.83 7.34 -11.82
CA PHE A 139 -14.01 7.58 -10.99
C PHE A 139 -14.18 9.05 -10.55
N ASP A 140 -13.28 9.94 -11.01
CA ASP A 140 -13.31 11.39 -10.78
C ASP A 140 -13.53 11.73 -9.30
N GLU A 141 -12.88 10.98 -8.42
CA GLU A 141 -13.09 11.06 -6.98
C GLU A 141 -12.79 12.46 -6.42
N ASP A 142 -11.75 13.12 -6.92
CA ASP A 142 -11.34 14.47 -6.52
C ASP A 142 -12.41 15.55 -6.76
N ARG A 143 -13.34 15.34 -7.71
CA ARG A 143 -14.40 16.33 -8.02
C ARG A 143 -15.70 16.09 -7.25
N GLN A 144 -15.79 15.00 -6.50
CA GLN A 144 -17.04 14.62 -5.83
C GLN A 144 -17.15 15.23 -4.45
N ARG A 145 -18.33 15.79 -4.14
CA ARG A 145 -18.57 16.56 -2.92
C ARG A 145 -19.25 15.77 -1.81
N ALA A 146 -19.37 14.45 -1.95
CA ALA A 146 -20.07 13.58 -1.01
C ALA A 146 -19.22 13.30 0.24
N HIS A 147 -18.98 14.33 1.05
CA HIS A 147 -18.17 14.27 2.27
C HIS A 147 -19.00 14.20 3.57
N THR A 148 -20.34 14.14 3.47
CA THR A 148 -21.22 14.11 4.65
C THR A 148 -21.45 12.68 5.15
N GLY A 149 -21.37 12.49 6.48
CA GLY A 149 -21.59 11.20 7.13
C GLY A 149 -20.64 10.11 6.63
N ASN A 150 -21.17 8.91 6.35
CA ASN A 150 -20.39 7.78 5.83
C ASN A 150 -20.24 7.80 4.28
N GLY A 151 -20.65 8.89 3.60
CA GLY A 151 -20.73 8.95 2.13
C GLY A 151 -19.41 8.65 1.42
N ALA A 152 -18.31 9.25 1.88
CA ALA A 152 -16.98 9.00 1.33
C ALA A 152 -16.55 7.54 1.48
N GLN A 153 -16.85 6.91 2.62
CA GLN A 153 -16.48 5.53 2.90
C GLN A 153 -17.31 4.53 2.07
N VAL A 154 -18.62 4.77 1.92
CA VAL A 154 -19.51 3.95 1.08
C VAL A 154 -19.08 4.02 -0.39
N LEU A 155 -18.78 5.21 -0.90
CA LEU A 155 -18.32 5.39 -2.27
C LEU A 155 -16.96 4.73 -2.53
N ALA A 156 -16.02 4.85 -1.59
CA ALA A 156 -14.74 4.15 -1.68
C ALA A 156 -14.92 2.62 -1.74
N THR A 157 -15.83 2.06 -0.93
CA THR A 157 -16.15 0.63 -0.97
C THR A 157 -16.74 0.23 -2.32
N LEU A 158 -17.75 0.95 -2.83
CA LEU A 158 -18.38 0.64 -4.12
C LEU A 158 -17.38 0.71 -5.29
N ARG A 159 -16.48 1.69 -5.29
CA ARG A 159 -15.42 1.83 -6.30
C ARG A 159 -14.42 0.70 -6.23
N ASN A 160 -13.95 0.37 -5.03
CA ASN A 160 -13.04 -0.76 -4.85
C ASN A 160 -13.69 -2.07 -5.32
N THR A 161 -14.98 -2.27 -5.06
CA THR A 161 -15.73 -3.41 -5.59
C THR A 161 -15.78 -3.40 -7.12
N ALA A 162 -16.12 -2.27 -7.74
CA ALA A 162 -16.16 -2.16 -9.21
C ALA A 162 -14.79 -2.43 -9.86
N ILE A 163 -13.72 -1.85 -9.30
CA ILE A 163 -12.34 -2.08 -9.77
C ILE A 163 -11.98 -3.56 -9.65
N ASN A 164 -12.29 -4.19 -8.52
CA ASN A 164 -12.01 -5.61 -8.29
C ASN A 164 -12.81 -6.51 -9.22
N LEU A 165 -14.08 -6.22 -9.49
CA LEU A 165 -14.89 -6.98 -10.45
C LEU A 165 -14.32 -6.88 -11.87
N HIS A 166 -13.85 -5.71 -12.28
CA HIS A 166 -13.19 -5.57 -13.58
C HIS A 166 -11.89 -6.38 -13.67
N ARG A 167 -11.06 -6.35 -12.61
CA ARG A 167 -9.83 -7.15 -12.55
C ARG A 167 -10.10 -8.66 -12.54
N LEU A 168 -11.13 -9.10 -11.81
CA LEU A 168 -11.55 -10.51 -11.78
C LEU A 168 -12.04 -11.00 -13.14
N ASN A 169 -12.57 -10.10 -13.98
CA ASN A 169 -12.95 -10.38 -15.36
C ASN A 169 -11.79 -10.14 -16.37
N GLY A 170 -10.55 -10.07 -15.90
CA GLY A 170 -9.35 -10.00 -16.74
C GLY A 170 -9.06 -8.62 -17.34
N ALA A 171 -9.65 -7.54 -16.83
CA ALA A 171 -9.37 -6.21 -17.34
C ALA A 171 -8.07 -5.63 -16.78
N ASP A 172 -7.09 -5.44 -17.66
CA ASP A 172 -5.84 -4.73 -17.35
C ASP A 172 -6.02 -3.20 -17.39
N ASN A 173 -6.93 -2.70 -18.26
CA ASN A 173 -7.29 -1.29 -18.37
C ASN A 173 -8.70 -1.02 -17.82
N ILE A 174 -8.76 -0.52 -16.58
CA ILE A 174 -10.03 -0.30 -15.88
C ILE A 174 -10.84 0.85 -16.50
N ALA A 175 -10.21 1.89 -17.03
CA ALA A 175 -10.92 3.00 -17.68
C ALA A 175 -11.68 2.54 -18.93
N GLU A 176 -11.04 1.70 -19.73
CA GLU A 176 -11.65 1.09 -20.91
C GLU A 176 -12.76 0.11 -20.53
N ALA A 177 -12.53 -0.76 -19.53
CA ALA A 177 -13.52 -1.69 -19.02
C ALA A 177 -14.78 -0.98 -18.48
N CYS A 178 -14.61 0.14 -17.77
CA CYS A 178 -15.72 0.98 -17.33
C CYS A 178 -16.50 1.57 -18.52
N ARG A 179 -15.83 2.09 -19.56
CA ARG A 179 -16.50 2.62 -20.77
C ARG A 179 -17.31 1.53 -21.49
N ILE A 180 -16.71 0.36 -21.68
CA ILE A 180 -17.37 -0.79 -22.34
C ILE A 180 -18.62 -1.23 -21.56
N THR A 181 -18.52 -1.28 -20.22
CA THR A 181 -19.63 -1.67 -19.33
C THR A 181 -20.72 -0.60 -19.27
N ALA A 182 -20.34 0.68 -19.32
CA ALA A 182 -21.30 1.79 -19.38
C ALA A 182 -22.13 1.74 -20.67
N LEU A 183 -21.51 1.35 -21.80
CA LEU A 183 -22.13 1.34 -23.12
C LEU A 183 -22.93 0.07 -23.44
N THR A 184 -22.79 -1.02 -22.67
CA THR A 184 -23.41 -2.32 -23.00
C THR A 184 -24.22 -2.86 -21.83
N ALA A 185 -25.56 -2.84 -21.93
CA ALA A 185 -26.45 -3.24 -20.85
C ALA A 185 -26.24 -4.70 -20.37
N ASN A 186 -26.01 -5.65 -21.29
CA ASN A 186 -25.84 -7.06 -20.97
C ASN A 186 -24.53 -7.35 -20.19
N ARG A 187 -23.45 -6.62 -20.47
CA ARG A 187 -22.16 -6.79 -19.77
C ARG A 187 -22.17 -6.31 -18.31
N ARG A 188 -23.18 -5.53 -17.90
CA ARG A 188 -23.36 -5.14 -16.50
C ARG A 188 -23.75 -6.33 -15.62
N LEU A 189 -24.54 -7.27 -16.17
CA LEU A 189 -24.85 -8.52 -15.49
C LEU A 189 -23.66 -9.47 -15.47
N ASP A 190 -22.92 -9.57 -16.59
CA ASP A 190 -21.72 -10.41 -16.67
C ASP A 190 -20.62 -9.98 -15.69
N LEU A 191 -20.46 -8.66 -15.49
CA LEU A 191 -19.52 -8.12 -14.50
C LEU A 191 -19.82 -8.60 -13.07
N LEU A 192 -21.10 -8.83 -12.74
CA LEU A 192 -21.54 -9.32 -11.43
C LEU A 192 -21.46 -10.85 -11.31
N ASN A 193 -21.16 -11.55 -12.40
CA ASN A 193 -21.01 -13.00 -12.46
C ASN A 193 -19.58 -13.38 -12.92
N PRO A 194 -18.55 -13.11 -12.08
CA PRO A 194 -17.17 -13.38 -12.47
C PRO A 194 -16.97 -14.87 -12.76
N GLN A 195 -16.45 -15.20 -13.94
CA GLN A 195 -16.03 -16.56 -14.24
C GLN A 195 -14.75 -16.87 -13.48
N PHE A 196 -14.86 -17.65 -12.41
CA PHE A 196 -13.69 -18.16 -11.70
C PHE A 196 -12.93 -19.13 -12.62
N PRO A 197 -11.61 -18.98 -12.82
CA PRO A 197 -10.85 -20.03 -13.47
C PRO A 197 -10.95 -21.29 -12.61
N SER A 198 -11.63 -22.31 -13.15
CA SER A 198 -11.66 -23.65 -12.58
C SER A 198 -10.22 -24.12 -12.38
N SER A 199 -9.85 -24.39 -11.13
CA SER A 199 -8.59 -25.04 -10.82
C SER A 199 -8.55 -26.36 -11.59
N GLN A 200 -7.71 -26.45 -12.62
CA GLN A 200 -7.35 -27.73 -13.18
C GLN A 200 -6.54 -28.45 -12.10
N ALA A 201 -7.19 -29.43 -11.47
CA ALA A 201 -6.52 -30.49 -10.77
C ALA A 201 -5.73 -31.31 -11.80
N CYS A 202 -4.41 -31.35 -11.62
CA CYS A 202 -3.54 -32.45 -12.03
C CYS A 202 -2.37 -32.49 -11.05
#